data_AF-A0A1J0RHU1-F1
#
_entry.id   AF-A0A1J0RHU1-F1
#
_cell.length_a   1.000
_cell.length_b   1.000
_cell.length_c   1.000
_cell.angle_alpha   90.00
_cell.angle_beta   90.00
_cell.angle_gamma   90.00
#
_symmetry.space_group_name_H-M   'P 1'
#
loop_
_entity.id
_entity.type
_entity.pdbx_description
1 polymer ?
#
loop_
_entity_poly.entity_id
_entity_poly.type
_entity_poly.pdbx_seq_one_letter_code
_entity_poly.pdbx_strand_id
1 'polypeptide(L)'
;QILLDALNETNFLGVTGQVLFRNGERLGTIEFMQFQSTERVKVGEYNAVPDTLELINSTMRFQGPDPPWDRTIVQSKLREVYLPLYSILSVLTCLGMFMASAFLFFNIKNRNQKLIKMSSPYMNNLIILGGMLSYMTIFLFGLD
;
A
#
# COMPACT_ATOMS: atom_id res chain seq x y z
N GLN A 1 -44.77 9.34 46.06
CA GLN A 1 -43.51 8.57 46.12
C GLN A 1 -43.77 7.09 45.91
N ILE A 2 -44.59 6.44 46.73
CA ILE A 2 -44.93 5.00 46.65
C ILE A 2 -45.24 4.47 45.23
N LEU A 3 -46.00 5.20 44.41
CA LEU A 3 -46.32 4.78 43.04
C LEU A 3 -45.11 4.76 42.10
N LEU A 4 -44.19 5.72 42.23
CA LEU A 4 -42.98 5.79 41.39
C LEU A 4 -42.01 4.66 41.74
N ASP A 5 -41.90 4.36 43.04
CA ASP A 5 -41.08 3.25 43.53
C ASP A 5 -41.66 1.91 43.03
N ALA A 6 -42.99 1.74 43.11
CA ALA A 6 -43.67 0.56 42.59
C ALA A 6 -43.49 0.39 41.06
N LEU A 7 -43.50 1.48 40.29
CA LEU A 7 -43.26 1.42 38.84
C LEU A 7 -41.80 1.03 38.51
N ASN A 8 -40.83 1.50 39.30
CA ASN A 8 -39.42 1.17 39.09
C ASN A 8 -39.11 -0.31 39.37
N GLU A 9 -39.88 -0.96 40.27
CA GLU A 9 -39.74 -2.38 40.60
C GLU A 9 -40.56 -3.31 39.68
N THR A 10 -41.25 -2.78 38.67
CA THR A 10 -42.05 -3.61 37.76
C THR A 10 -41.17 -4.48 36.87
N ASN A 11 -41.38 -5.81 36.95
CA ASN A 11 -40.75 -6.80 36.11
C ASN A 11 -41.72 -7.95 35.84
N PHE A 12 -42.22 -8.05 34.62
CA PHE A 12 -43.11 -9.13 34.22
C PHE A 12 -42.96 -9.46 32.73
N LEU A 13 -43.42 -10.64 32.32
CA LEU A 13 -43.42 -11.08 30.92
C LEU A 13 -44.71 -10.64 30.23
N GLY A 14 -44.60 -9.81 29.19
CA GLY A 14 -45.71 -9.39 28.34
C GLY A 14 -45.64 -10.03 26.94
N VAL A 15 -46.55 -9.62 26.06
CA VAL A 15 -46.62 -10.12 24.66
C VAL A 15 -45.38 -9.75 23.84
N THR A 16 -44.73 -8.63 24.17
CA THR A 16 -43.51 -8.14 23.48
C THR A 16 -42.23 -8.50 24.24
N GLY A 17 -42.28 -9.54 25.07
CA GLY A 17 -41.16 -9.96 25.92
C GLY A 17 -41.19 -9.32 27.31
N GLN A 18 -40.05 -9.33 27.99
CA GLN A 18 -39.93 -8.81 29.35
C GLN A 18 -40.18 -7.29 29.37
N VAL A 19 -40.96 -6.83 30.34
CA VAL A 19 -41.22 -5.42 30.59
C VAL A 19 -40.48 -5.02 31.85
N LEU A 20 -39.44 -4.22 31.69
CA LEU A 20 -38.58 -3.71 32.74
C LEU A 20 -38.25 -2.25 32.42
N PHE A 21 -38.24 -1.38 33.42
CA PHE A 21 -37.89 0.02 33.27
C PHE A 21 -36.54 0.33 33.91
N ARG A 22 -35.72 1.15 33.25
CA ARG A 22 -34.47 1.68 33.78
C ARG A 22 -34.41 3.17 33.48
N ASN A 23 -34.27 4.00 34.53
CA ASN A 23 -34.29 5.46 34.41
C ASN A 23 -35.53 6.02 33.68
N GLY A 24 -36.69 5.35 33.82
CA GLY A 24 -37.94 5.75 33.17
C GLY A 24 -38.11 5.27 31.72
N GLU A 25 -37.12 4.60 31.14
CA GLU A 25 -37.21 4.01 29.80
C GLU A 25 -37.43 2.50 29.87
N ARG A 26 -38.25 1.96 28.97
CA ARG A 26 -38.44 0.52 28.86
C ARG A 26 -37.25 -0.11 28.14
N LEU A 27 -36.64 -1.11 28.78
CA LEU A 27 -35.68 -1.98 28.11
C LEU A 27 -36.46 -2.97 27.22
N GLY A 28 -36.07 -3.03 25.95
CA GLY A 28 -36.73 -3.87 24.96
C GLY A 28 -35.74 -4.45 23.97
N THR A 29 -36.29 -4.96 22.88
CA THR A 29 -35.53 -5.65 21.86
C THR A 29 -35.49 -4.83 20.57
N ILE A 30 -34.31 -4.75 19.96
CA ILE A 30 -34.04 -4.00 18.74
C ILE A 30 -33.82 -4.99 17.59
N GLU A 31 -34.55 -4.84 16.50
CA GLU A 31 -34.41 -5.67 15.31
C GLU A 31 -33.55 -4.98 14.24
N PHE A 32 -32.62 -5.73 13.64
CA PHE A 32 -31.81 -5.28 12.52
C PHE A 32 -32.33 -5.87 11.21
N MET A 33 -32.59 -5.01 10.24
CA MET A 33 -33.07 -5.37 8.91
C MET A 33 -32.05 -4.94 7.85
N GLN A 34 -31.81 -5.80 6.87
CA GLN A 34 -30.98 -5.50 5.71
C GLN A 34 -31.83 -5.50 4.44
N PHE A 35 -31.60 -4.52 3.57
CA PHE A 35 -32.22 -4.51 2.25
C PHE A 35 -31.41 -5.41 1.31
N GLN A 36 -32.03 -6.48 0.80
CA GLN A 36 -31.41 -7.43 -0.10
C GLN A 36 -32.21 -7.49 -1.39
N SER A 37 -31.59 -7.02 -2.48
CA SER A 37 -32.23 -6.86 -3.79
C SER A 37 -33.45 -5.93 -3.73
N THR A 38 -34.63 -6.45 -3.38
CA THR A 38 -35.90 -5.73 -3.35
C THR A 38 -36.64 -5.84 -2.02
N GLU A 39 -36.19 -6.70 -1.11
CA GLU A 39 -36.91 -6.99 0.14
C GLU A 39 -36.08 -6.65 1.38
N ARG A 40 -36.77 -6.35 2.49
CA ARG A 40 -36.16 -6.16 3.81
C ARG A 40 -36.15 -7.49 4.55
N VAL A 41 -34.96 -7.98 4.88
CA VAL A 41 -34.76 -9.26 5.57
C VAL A 41 -34.19 -9.01 6.97
N LYS A 42 -34.69 -9.70 7.99
CA LYS A 42 -34.16 -9.63 9.36
C LYS A 42 -32.79 -10.33 9.43
N VAL A 43 -31.79 -9.61 9.94
CA VAL A 43 -30.40 -10.09 10.03
C VAL A 43 -29.90 -10.23 11.47
N GLY A 44 -30.63 -9.68 12.44
CA GLY A 44 -30.27 -9.85 13.84
C GLY A 44 -31.26 -9.19 14.78
N GLU A 45 -31.03 -9.44 16.06
CA GLU A 45 -31.85 -8.96 17.17
C GLU A 45 -30.96 -8.69 18.37
N TYR A 46 -31.15 -7.54 19.02
CA TYR A 46 -30.41 -7.13 20.21
C TYR A 46 -31.37 -6.96 21.38
N ASN A 47 -31.13 -7.69 22.45
CA ASN A 47 -31.92 -7.63 23.67
C ASN A 47 -31.22 -6.78 24.74
N ALA A 48 -31.81 -5.64 25.11
CA ALA A 48 -31.23 -4.71 26.06
C ALA A 48 -31.30 -5.17 27.52
N VAL A 49 -32.04 -6.24 27.83
CA VAL A 49 -32.14 -6.78 29.20
C VAL A 49 -30.91 -7.62 29.58
N PRO A 50 -30.55 -8.69 28.85
CA PRO A 50 -29.31 -9.44 29.08
C PRO A 50 -28.09 -8.82 28.38
N ASP A 51 -28.25 -7.77 27.58
CA ASP A 51 -27.21 -7.14 26.77
C ASP A 51 -26.58 -8.13 25.76
N THR A 52 -27.44 -8.82 25.00
CA THR A 52 -27.02 -9.84 24.03
C THR A 52 -27.43 -9.50 22.61
N LEU A 53 -26.49 -9.59 21.68
CA LEU A 53 -26.71 -9.44 20.24
C LEU A 53 -26.72 -10.82 19.57
N GLU A 54 -27.85 -11.19 18.98
CA GLU A 54 -28.00 -12.40 18.18
C GLU A 54 -28.01 -12.05 16.70
N LEU A 55 -26.99 -12.51 15.97
CA LEU A 55 -26.86 -12.32 14.53
C LEU A 55 -27.25 -13.59 13.78
N ILE A 56 -28.07 -13.42 12.74
CA ILE A 56 -28.49 -14.52 11.86
C ILE A 56 -27.45 -14.62 10.74
N ASN A 57 -26.40 -15.40 10.99
CA ASN A 57 -25.22 -15.51 10.09
C ASN A 57 -25.56 -15.91 8.65
N SER A 58 -26.67 -16.61 8.40
CA SER A 58 -27.06 -17.09 7.07
C SER A 58 -27.78 -16.05 6.21
N THR A 59 -28.33 -14.99 6.81
CA THR A 59 -29.10 -13.98 6.07
C THR A 59 -28.27 -12.77 5.71
N MET A 60 -27.28 -12.37 6.51
CA MET A 60 -26.46 -11.19 6.24
C MET A 60 -25.61 -11.37 4.97
N ARG A 61 -25.68 -10.41 4.04
CA ARG A 61 -24.92 -10.44 2.78
C ARG A 61 -24.14 -9.16 2.58
N PHE A 62 -22.87 -9.28 2.21
CA PHE A 62 -22.04 -8.16 1.74
C PHE A 62 -21.82 -8.27 0.24
N GLN A 63 -21.34 -7.21 -0.40
CA GLN A 63 -20.98 -7.27 -1.82
C GLN A 63 -19.74 -8.16 -2.07
N GLY A 64 -18.86 -8.27 -1.07
CA GLY A 64 -17.70 -9.16 -1.06
C GLY A 64 -17.88 -10.33 -0.08
N PRO A 65 -16.85 -11.19 0.05
CA PRO A 65 -16.86 -12.30 1.02
C PRO A 65 -16.87 -11.81 2.47
N ASP A 66 -16.23 -10.67 2.73
CA ASP A 66 -16.05 -10.10 4.07
C ASP A 66 -16.67 -8.70 4.17
N PRO A 67 -17.03 -8.24 5.39
CA PRO A 67 -17.41 -6.87 5.64
C PRO A 67 -16.31 -5.89 5.19
N PRO A 68 -16.67 -4.72 4.63
CA PRO A 68 -15.68 -3.74 4.22
C PRO A 68 -14.93 -3.18 5.43
N TRP A 69 -13.64 -2.89 5.23
CA TRP A 69 -12.85 -2.19 6.24
C TRP A 69 -13.30 -0.73 6.40
N ASP A 70 -13.11 -0.20 7.60
CA ASP A 70 -13.38 1.20 7.97
C ASP A 70 -12.43 2.17 7.25
N ARG A 71 -11.24 1.71 6.87
CA ARG A 71 -10.20 2.51 6.23
C ARG A 71 -9.44 1.74 5.16
N THR A 72 -8.79 2.49 4.27
CA THR A 72 -7.84 1.94 3.30
C THR A 72 -6.52 1.57 3.97
N ILE A 73 -5.97 0.42 3.58
CA ILE A 73 -4.65 -0.04 4.04
C ILE A 73 -3.59 0.54 3.10
N VAL A 74 -2.82 1.49 3.59
CA VAL A 74 -1.71 2.08 2.83
C VAL A 74 -0.49 1.18 2.96
N GLN A 75 -0.03 0.61 1.84
CA GLN A 75 1.19 -0.17 1.77
C GLN A 75 2.28 0.63 1.06
N SER A 76 3.31 1.04 1.81
CA SER A 76 4.51 1.65 1.24
C SER A 76 5.32 0.59 0.50
N LYS A 77 5.49 0.76 -0.82
CA LYS A 77 6.38 -0.06 -1.64
C LYS A 77 7.53 0.79 -2.13
N LEU A 78 8.75 0.26 -2.07
CA LEU A 78 9.91 0.89 -2.69
C LEU A 78 9.72 0.87 -4.20
N ARG A 79 10.04 2.00 -4.85
CA ARG A 79 10.06 2.10 -6.31
C ARG A 79 11.47 1.75 -6.75
N GLU A 80 11.66 0.50 -7.14
CA GLU A 80 12.94 0.01 -7.65
C GLU A 80 13.14 0.40 -9.11
N VAL A 81 14.41 0.50 -9.52
CA VAL A 81 14.80 0.68 -10.91
C VAL A 81 14.47 -0.60 -11.70
N TYR A 82 13.99 -0.44 -12.94
CA TYR A 82 13.68 -1.57 -13.80
C TYR A 82 14.96 -2.33 -14.21
N LEU A 83 15.17 -3.50 -13.59
CA LEU A 83 16.39 -4.32 -13.74
C LEU A 83 16.81 -4.57 -15.20
N PRO A 84 15.91 -4.90 -16.16
CA PRO A 84 16.32 -5.09 -17.55
C PRO A 84 16.88 -3.84 -18.22
N LEU A 85 16.32 -2.66 -17.91
CA LEU A 85 16.81 -1.40 -18.45
C LEU A 85 18.20 -1.07 -17.88
N TYR A 86 18.39 -1.28 -16.58
CA TYR A 86 19.69 -1.11 -15.95
C TYR A 86 20.73 -2.07 -16.54
N SER A 87 20.37 -3.32 -16.80
CA SER A 87 21.25 -4.30 -17.43
C SER A 87 21.69 -3.86 -18.84
N ILE A 88 20.78 -3.35 -19.67
CA ILE A 88 21.12 -2.89 -21.03
C ILE A 88 22.08 -1.70 -20.97
N LEU A 89 21.81 -0.72 -20.10
CA LEU A 89 22.67 0.45 -19.92
C LEU A 89 24.06 0.06 -19.37
N SER A 90 24.11 -0.91 -18.46
CA SER A 90 25.37 -1.44 -17.91
C SER A 90 26.23 -2.12 -18.96
N VAL A 91 25.63 -2.93 -19.84
CA VAL A 91 26.37 -3.57 -20.95
C VAL A 91 26.90 -2.52 -21.93
N LEU A 92 26.08 -1.54 -22.29
CA LEU A 92 26.47 -0.48 -23.22
C LEU A 92 27.62 0.38 -22.67
N THR A 93 27.59 0.69 -21.37
CA THR A 93 28.67 1.43 -20.70
C THR A 93 29.97 0.63 -20.60
N CYS A 94 29.90 -0.67 -20.32
CA CYS A 94 31.07 -1.55 -20.38
C CYS A 94 31.74 -1.55 -21.77
N LEU A 95 30.94 -1.61 -22.84
CA LEU A 95 31.46 -1.51 -24.22
C LEU A 95 32.10 -0.14 -24.48
N GLY A 96 31.48 0.95 -24.01
CA GLY A 96 32.04 2.30 -24.10
C GLY A 96 33.38 2.45 -23.36
N MET A 97 33.50 1.88 -22.17
CA MET A 97 34.76 1.87 -21.41
C MET A 97 35.87 1.08 -22.10
N PHE A 98 35.54 -0.06 -22.69
CA PHE A 98 36.51 -0.86 -23.45
C PHE A 98 37.04 -0.07 -24.65
N MET A 99 36.14 0.58 -25.39
CA MET A 99 36.49 1.43 -26.53
C MET A 99 37.34 2.65 -26.11
N ALA A 100 36.97 3.33 -25.03
CA ALA A 100 37.74 4.46 -24.47
C ALA A 100 39.15 4.03 -24.05
N SER A 101 39.28 2.86 -23.41
CA SER A 101 40.57 2.28 -23.02
C SER A 101 41.45 1.96 -24.23
N ALA A 102 40.86 1.39 -25.29
CA ALA A 102 41.57 1.11 -26.54
C ALA A 102 42.07 2.40 -27.21
N PHE A 103 41.25 3.46 -27.25
CA PHE A 103 41.66 4.75 -27.78
C PHE A 103 42.73 5.43 -26.94
N LEU A 104 42.64 5.35 -25.61
CA LEU A 104 43.68 5.86 -24.73
C LEU A 104 45.01 5.13 -24.98
N PHE A 105 44.97 3.79 -25.06
CA PHE A 105 46.15 2.99 -25.36
C PHE A 105 46.76 3.36 -26.71
N PHE A 106 45.93 3.48 -27.76
CA PHE A 106 46.37 3.90 -29.08
C PHE A 106 47.01 5.29 -29.06
N ASN A 107 46.40 6.24 -28.35
CA ASN A 107 46.89 7.61 -28.23
C ASN A 107 48.27 7.66 -27.56
N ILE A 108 48.45 6.90 -26.47
CA ILE A 108 49.72 6.82 -25.74
C ILE A 108 50.79 6.10 -26.58
N LYS A 109 50.45 4.98 -27.22
CA LYS A 109 51.40 4.16 -28.00
C LYS A 109 51.93 4.91 -29.22
N ASN A 110 51.06 5.60 -29.94
CA ASN A 110 51.40 6.29 -31.18
C ASN A 110 51.70 7.79 -30.99
N ARG A 111 52.00 8.22 -29.75
CA ARG A 111 52.30 9.62 -29.40
C ARG A 111 53.41 10.28 -30.23
N ASN A 112 54.33 9.49 -30.78
CA ASN A 112 55.48 9.97 -31.56
C ASN A 112 55.15 10.15 -33.06
N GLN A 113 53.97 9.73 -33.53
CA GLN A 113 53.53 9.94 -34.91
C GLN A 113 53.18 11.41 -35.15
N LYS A 114 53.63 11.97 -36.27
CA LYS A 114 53.51 13.41 -36.58
C LYS A 114 52.05 13.91 -36.54
N LEU A 115 51.11 13.10 -37.04
CA LEU A 115 49.66 13.40 -37.02
C LEU A 115 49.10 13.53 -35.59
N ILE A 116 49.44 12.58 -34.71
CA ILE A 116 48.93 12.54 -33.32
C ILE A 116 49.60 13.62 -32.46
N LYS A 117 50.86 13.96 -32.75
CA LYS A 117 51.58 15.02 -32.05
C LYS A 117 51.00 16.42 -32.36
N MET A 118 50.52 16.64 -33.58
CA MET A 118 49.90 17.91 -33.99
C MET A 118 48.48 18.09 -33.43
N SER A 119 47.82 17.03 -32.97
CA SER A 119 46.44 17.05 -32.45
C SER A 119 46.33 17.22 -30.93
N SER A 120 47.35 17.75 -30.26
CA SER A 120 47.37 17.99 -28.80
C SER A 120 47.11 16.73 -27.95
N PRO A 121 48.08 15.80 -27.86
CA PRO A 121 47.87 14.48 -27.24
C PRO A 121 47.47 14.53 -25.75
N TYR A 122 47.97 15.50 -24.97
CA TYR A 122 47.61 15.63 -23.56
C TYR A 122 46.14 16.03 -23.36
N MET A 123 45.59 16.89 -24.22
CA MET A 123 44.18 17.28 -24.17
C MET A 123 43.29 16.09 -24.53
N ASN A 124 43.66 15.31 -25.54
CA ASN A 124 42.91 14.10 -25.92
C ASN A 124 42.87 13.06 -24.80
N ASN A 125 44.00 12.85 -24.10
CA ASN A 125 44.03 11.96 -22.94
C ASN A 125 43.11 12.45 -21.80
N LEU A 126 43.08 13.76 -21.55
CA LEU A 126 42.22 14.36 -20.52
C LEU A 126 40.73 14.22 -20.88
N ILE A 127 40.36 14.40 -22.15
CA ILE A 127 38.99 14.18 -22.63
C ILE A 127 38.57 12.72 -22.43
N ILE A 128 39.43 11.76 -22.78
CA ILE A 128 39.13 10.32 -22.61
C ILE A 128 39.01 9.96 -21.12
N LEU A 129 39.88 10.51 -20.26
CA LEU A 129 39.77 10.33 -18.81
C LEU A 129 38.46 10.89 -18.25
N GLY A 130 38.05 12.09 -18.68
CA GLY A 130 36.75 12.68 -18.32
C GLY A 130 35.58 11.82 -18.79
N GLY A 131 35.67 11.26 -20.01
CA GLY A 131 34.69 10.31 -20.52
C GLY A 131 34.59 9.05 -19.67
N MET A 132 35.72 8.45 -19.27
CA MET A 132 35.73 7.29 -18.38
C MET A 132 35.12 7.60 -17.01
N LEU A 133 35.42 8.77 -16.42
CA LEU A 133 34.80 9.21 -15.16
C LEU A 133 33.28 9.40 -15.31
N SER A 134 32.81 9.92 -16.45
CA SER A 134 31.38 10.06 -16.71
C SER A 134 30.66 8.71 -16.84
N TYR A 135 31.32 7.67 -17.37
CA TYR A 135 30.71 6.34 -17.40
C TYR A 135 30.57 5.71 -16.02
N MET A 136 31.43 6.06 -15.06
CA MET A 136 31.33 5.55 -13.68
C MET A 136 30.05 6.00 -12.97
N THR A 137 29.48 7.16 -13.33
CA THR A 137 28.25 7.65 -12.69
C THR A 137 27.05 6.76 -12.99
N ILE A 138 27.04 6.05 -14.12
CA ILE A 138 25.93 5.17 -14.50
C ILE A 138 25.82 3.96 -13.54
N PHE A 139 26.95 3.46 -13.04
CA PHE A 139 26.96 2.41 -12.01
C PHE A 139 26.50 2.95 -10.65
N LEU A 140 26.84 4.21 -10.32
CA LEU A 140 26.38 4.85 -9.09
C LEU A 140 24.87 5.06 -9.10
N PHE A 141 24.27 5.38 -10.25
CA PHE A 141 22.82 5.52 -10.39
C PHE A 141 22.04 4.21 -10.29
N GLY A 142 22.71 3.05 -10.40
CA GLY A 142 22.09 1.74 -10.29
C GLY A 142 22.09 1.14 -8.88
N LEU A 143 22.61 1.85 -7.87
CA LEU A 143 22.71 1.38 -6.48
C LEU A 143 21.49 1.76 -5.62
N ASP A 144 20.41 2.24 -6.24
CA ASP A 144 19.14 2.61 -5.60
C ASP A 144 18.07 1.52 -5.76
#